data_AF-A0A945NCY0-F1
#
_entry.id   AF-A0A945NCY0-F1
#
_cell.length_a   1.000
_cell.length_b   1.000
_cell.length_c   1.000
_cell.angle_alpha   90.00
_cell.angle_beta   90.00
_cell.angle_gamma   90.00
#
_symmetry.space_group_name_H-M   'P 1'
#
loop_
_entity.id
_entity.type
_entity.pdbx_description
1 polymer ?
#
loop_
_entity_poly.entity_id
_entity_poly.type
_entity_poly.pdbx_seq_one_letter_code
_entity_poly.pdbx_strand_id
1 'polypeptide(L)'
;MTAPSFRFSIDRGGTFTDVYAEVPGEPGFRVVKLLSEDPQNYPDAPQEGIRRILESVTGKHIPKASGGGSTTFSSDHIEWIRMGTTVATNALLERKGARTVLVTTKGFRDLLQIGNQSRPKIFDLEIRKLDLLYEEVIEVDERVRIFRETVKGSSRNAAASIVEGTTGEKFEVLSKPNLKEVSRQLEAVFKTGIRAVAVVFLHGYAFQEHERQIGELAHDIGY
;
A
#
# COMPACT_ATOMS: atom_id res chain seq x y z
N MET A 1 -26.12 -28.07 -6.03
CA MET A 1 -24.68 -28.40 -5.86
C MET A 1 -23.93 -27.56 -6.87
N THR A 2 -22.97 -26.75 -6.43
CA THR A 2 -22.10 -25.99 -7.35
C THR A 2 -21.34 -26.96 -8.24
N ALA A 3 -21.18 -26.61 -9.52
CA ALA A 3 -20.39 -27.42 -10.44
C ALA A 3 -18.97 -27.59 -9.86
N PRO A 4 -18.40 -28.80 -9.91
CA PRO A 4 -17.09 -29.04 -9.33
C PRO A 4 -16.07 -28.14 -10.04
N SER A 5 -15.36 -27.33 -9.24
CA SER A 5 -14.49 -26.25 -9.72
C SER A 5 -13.09 -26.40 -9.13
N PHE A 6 -12.08 -25.90 -9.85
CA PHE A 6 -10.69 -25.85 -9.42
C PHE A 6 -10.50 -24.87 -8.26
N ARG A 7 -9.50 -25.17 -7.42
CA ARG A 7 -9.08 -24.32 -6.31
C ARG A 7 -7.57 -24.19 -6.31
N PHE A 8 -7.06 -22.98 -6.42
CA PHE A 8 -5.62 -22.74 -6.57
C PHE A 8 -5.03 -22.02 -5.36
N SER A 9 -3.95 -22.56 -4.80
CA SER A 9 -3.11 -21.90 -3.81
C SER A 9 -1.73 -21.64 -4.42
N ILE A 10 -1.29 -20.40 -4.41
CA ILE A 10 -0.07 -19.95 -5.08
C ILE A 10 0.84 -19.28 -4.05
N ASP A 11 2.12 -19.67 -4.04
CA ASP A 11 3.17 -18.97 -3.31
C ASP A 11 4.20 -18.44 -4.30
N ARG A 12 4.17 -17.12 -4.54
CA ARG A 12 5.15 -16.43 -5.38
C ARG A 12 6.31 -15.95 -4.52
N GLY A 13 7.37 -16.75 -4.49
CA GLY A 13 8.66 -16.42 -3.89
C GLY A 13 9.52 -15.52 -4.77
N GLY A 14 10.73 -15.18 -4.29
CA GLY A 14 11.72 -14.42 -5.08
C GLY A 14 12.27 -15.19 -6.28
N THR A 15 12.60 -16.47 -6.11
CA THR A 15 13.18 -17.29 -7.18
C THR A 15 12.16 -18.18 -7.87
N PHE A 16 11.26 -18.79 -7.11
CA PHE A 16 10.27 -19.74 -7.63
C PHE A 16 8.86 -19.38 -7.21
N THR A 17 7.92 -19.72 -8.07
CA THR A 17 6.49 -19.71 -7.81
C THR A 17 5.99 -21.15 -7.75
N ASP A 18 5.41 -21.52 -6.62
CA ASP A 18 4.77 -22.81 -6.41
C ASP A 18 3.26 -22.65 -6.58
N VAL A 19 2.66 -23.45 -7.47
CA VAL A 19 1.22 -23.44 -7.73
C VAL A 19 0.66 -24.81 -7.38
N TYR A 20 -0.22 -24.84 -6.39
CA TYR A 20 -0.99 -25.99 -5.96
C TYR A 20 -2.43 -25.87 -6.45
N ALA A 21 -3.00 -26.98 -6.93
CA ALA A 21 -4.40 -27.03 -7.36
C ALA A 21 -5.13 -28.28 -6.84
N GLU A 22 -6.31 -28.08 -6.26
CA GLU A 22 -7.30 -29.15 -6.08
C GLU A 22 -8.10 -29.28 -7.38
N VAL A 23 -8.14 -30.50 -7.91
CA VAL A 23 -8.80 -30.79 -9.18
C VAL A 23 -10.25 -31.25 -8.90
N PRO A 24 -11.25 -30.66 -9.58
CA PRO A 24 -12.64 -31.06 -9.38
C PRO A 24 -12.88 -32.53 -9.74
N GLY A 25 -13.49 -33.28 -8.83
CA GLY A 25 -13.91 -34.66 -9.07
C GLY A 25 -12.80 -35.71 -9.01
N GLU A 26 -11.55 -35.31 -8.75
CA GLU A 26 -10.41 -36.22 -8.56
C GLU A 26 -9.93 -36.18 -7.10
N PRO A 27 -9.68 -37.33 -6.46
CA PRO A 27 -8.94 -37.35 -5.20
C PRO A 27 -7.47 -36.98 -5.46
N GLY A 28 -6.96 -35.94 -4.80
CA GLY A 28 -5.56 -35.53 -4.86
C GLY A 28 -5.37 -34.07 -5.32
N PHE A 29 -4.18 -33.76 -5.81
CA PHE A 29 -3.78 -32.41 -6.20
C PHE A 29 -2.82 -32.41 -7.39
N ARG A 30 -2.60 -31.23 -7.98
CA ARG A 30 -1.52 -30.95 -8.94
C ARG A 30 -0.62 -29.87 -8.37
N VAL A 31 0.68 -30.01 -8.60
CA VAL A 31 1.67 -28.98 -8.28
C VAL A 31 2.52 -28.70 -9.50
N VAL A 32 2.77 -27.42 -9.76
CA VAL A 32 3.81 -26.98 -10.69
C VAL A 32 4.69 -25.97 -9.99
N LYS A 33 5.99 -26.03 -10.29
CA LYS A 33 7.01 -25.09 -9.82
C LYS A 33 7.60 -24.38 -11.03
N LEU A 34 7.59 -23.06 -10.99
CA LEU A 34 8.07 -22.20 -12.07
C LEU A 34 9.10 -21.22 -11.53
N LEU A 35 9.96 -20.69 -12.40
CA LEU A 35 10.77 -19.52 -12.04
C LEU A 35 9.81 -18.35 -11.85
N SER A 36 10.02 -17.54 -10.80
CA SER A 36 9.17 -16.38 -10.53
C SER A 36 9.28 -15.29 -11.60
N GLU A 37 10.44 -15.22 -12.27
CA GLU A 37 10.71 -14.32 -13.39
C GLU A 37 11.39 -15.11 -14.51
N ASP A 38 10.70 -15.23 -15.65
CA ASP A 38 11.21 -15.88 -16.86
C ASP A 38 10.54 -15.27 -18.12
N PRO A 39 10.82 -13.98 -18.40
CA PRO A 39 10.13 -13.23 -19.44
C PRO A 39 10.33 -13.78 -20.86
N GLN A 40 11.31 -14.67 -21.07
CA GLN A 40 11.52 -15.35 -22.35
C GLN A 40 10.45 -16.41 -22.62
N ASN A 41 9.86 -17.00 -21.57
CA ASN A 41 8.92 -18.12 -21.68
C ASN A 41 7.49 -17.75 -21.30
N TYR A 42 7.30 -16.85 -20.33
CA TYR A 42 5.98 -16.40 -19.86
C TYR A 42 6.10 -15.06 -19.12
N PRO A 43 5.09 -14.18 -19.21
CA PRO A 43 5.11 -12.88 -18.54
C PRO A 43 4.80 -12.97 -17.04
N ASP A 44 4.05 -13.99 -16.60
CA ASP A 44 3.63 -14.15 -15.21
C ASP A 44 3.58 -15.62 -14.80
N ALA A 45 4.35 -15.98 -13.77
CA ALA A 45 4.48 -17.35 -13.29
C ALA A 45 3.18 -17.92 -12.67
N PRO A 46 2.44 -17.18 -11.81
CA PRO A 46 1.12 -17.61 -11.35
C PRO A 46 0.15 -17.99 -12.48
N GLN A 47 -0.04 -17.10 -13.46
CA GLN A 47 -0.92 -17.36 -14.60
C GLN A 47 -0.44 -18.57 -15.42
N GLU A 48 0.86 -18.67 -15.67
CA GLU A 48 1.44 -19.80 -16.41
C GLU A 48 1.25 -21.13 -15.65
N GLY A 49 1.36 -21.12 -14.33
CA GLY A 49 1.16 -22.31 -13.51
C GLY A 49 -0.29 -22.80 -13.55
N ILE A 50 -1.26 -21.88 -13.45
CA ILE A 50 -2.68 -22.19 -13.63
C ILE A 50 -2.91 -22.75 -15.04
N ARG A 51 -2.38 -22.10 -16.07
CA ARG A 51 -2.49 -22.52 -17.48
C ARG A 51 -2.01 -23.96 -17.68
N ARG A 52 -0.81 -24.29 -17.20
CA ARG A 52 -0.23 -25.65 -17.32
C ARG A 52 -1.09 -26.70 -16.62
N ILE A 53 -1.60 -26.40 -15.44
CA ILE A 53 -2.46 -27.34 -14.71
C ILE A 53 -3.78 -27.54 -15.46
N LEU A 54 -4.45 -26.46 -15.89
CA LEU A 54 -5.70 -26.55 -16.64
C LEU A 54 -5.53 -27.32 -17.94
N GLU A 55 -4.47 -27.05 -18.71
CA GLU A 55 -4.17 -27.78 -19.95
C GLU A 55 -3.90 -29.27 -19.67
N SER A 56 -3.11 -29.59 -18.63
CA SER A 56 -2.79 -30.98 -18.26
C SER A 56 -4.01 -31.80 -17.80
N VAL A 57 -4.96 -31.16 -17.12
CA VAL A 57 -6.15 -31.83 -16.55
C VAL A 57 -7.27 -31.91 -17.58
N THR A 58 -7.53 -30.82 -18.32
CA THR A 58 -8.64 -30.76 -19.27
C THR A 58 -8.29 -31.34 -20.64
N GLY A 59 -7.00 -31.48 -20.95
CA GLY A 59 -6.50 -31.87 -22.28
C GLY A 59 -6.77 -30.82 -23.36
N LYS A 60 -7.36 -29.67 -23.00
CA LYS A 60 -7.62 -28.56 -23.93
C LYS A 60 -6.38 -27.70 -24.01
N HIS A 61 -5.88 -27.50 -25.22
CA HIS A 61 -4.76 -26.61 -25.45
C HIS A 61 -5.12 -25.18 -25.05
N ILE A 62 -4.33 -24.58 -24.14
CA ILE A 62 -4.49 -23.20 -23.71
C ILE A 62 -3.26 -22.42 -24.18
N PRO A 63 -3.42 -21.47 -25.14
CA PRO A 63 -2.30 -20.72 -25.68
C PRO A 63 -1.50 -20.01 -24.59
N LYS A 64 -0.18 -20.01 -24.75
CA LYS A 64 0.70 -19.16 -23.94
C LYS A 64 0.39 -17.69 -24.21
N ALA A 65 0.53 -16.85 -23.19
CA ALA A 65 0.58 -15.41 -23.38
C ALA A 65 1.66 -15.07 -24.42
N SER A 66 1.26 -14.42 -25.51
CA SER A 66 2.15 -13.98 -26.58
C SER A 66 2.24 -12.46 -26.53
N GLY A 67 3.45 -11.90 -26.42
CA GLY A 67 3.71 -10.47 -26.63
C GLY A 67 2.97 -9.50 -25.69
N GLY A 68 3.28 -9.51 -24.39
CA GLY A 68 2.77 -8.51 -23.43
C GLY A 68 1.28 -8.61 -23.09
N GLY A 69 0.53 -9.53 -23.71
CA GLY A 69 -0.86 -9.84 -23.36
C GLY A 69 -0.97 -10.77 -22.14
N SER A 70 -2.08 -10.69 -21.42
CA SER A 70 -2.42 -11.62 -20.32
C SER A 70 -2.71 -13.01 -20.89
N THR A 71 -2.28 -14.07 -20.17
CA THR A 71 -2.71 -15.44 -20.51
C THR A 71 -4.23 -15.49 -20.39
N THR A 72 -4.92 -15.92 -21.46
CA THR A 72 -6.38 -16.00 -21.47
C THR A 72 -6.80 -17.45 -21.26
N PHE A 73 -7.22 -17.79 -20.06
CA PHE A 73 -7.95 -19.02 -19.75
C PHE A 73 -9.31 -18.66 -19.14
N SER A 74 -10.32 -19.50 -19.37
CA SER A 74 -11.63 -19.30 -18.74
C SER A 74 -11.52 -19.53 -17.23
N SER A 75 -12.12 -18.63 -16.46
CA SER A 75 -12.26 -18.75 -15.00
C SER A 75 -13.57 -19.42 -14.59
N ASP A 76 -14.40 -19.86 -15.53
CA ASP A 76 -15.78 -20.35 -15.28
C ASP A 76 -15.83 -21.58 -14.36
N HIS A 77 -14.71 -22.30 -14.27
CA HIS A 77 -14.56 -23.48 -13.42
C HIS A 77 -13.49 -23.29 -12.33
N ILE A 78 -13.22 -22.05 -11.91
CA ILE A 78 -12.31 -21.75 -10.80
C ILE A 78 -13.13 -21.18 -9.65
N GLU A 79 -13.16 -21.87 -8.51
CA GLU A 79 -13.89 -21.41 -7.32
C GLU A 79 -13.14 -20.27 -6.63
N TRP A 80 -11.82 -20.42 -6.46
CA TRP A 80 -10.95 -19.39 -5.90
C TRP A 80 -9.49 -19.57 -6.30
N ILE A 81 -8.78 -18.45 -6.25
CA ILE A 81 -7.32 -18.38 -6.33
C ILE A 81 -6.86 -17.64 -5.07
N ARG A 82 -6.01 -18.28 -4.27
CA ARG A 82 -5.35 -17.68 -3.11
C ARG A 82 -3.88 -17.53 -3.45
N MET A 83 -3.35 -16.31 -3.31
CA MET A 83 -1.96 -16.03 -3.59
C MET A 83 -1.29 -15.40 -2.37
N GLY A 84 -0.24 -16.08 -1.89
CA GLY A 84 0.78 -15.49 -1.04
C GLY A 84 1.96 -15.04 -1.89
N THR A 85 2.60 -13.93 -1.52
CA THR A 85 3.81 -13.49 -2.20
C THR A 85 4.78 -12.83 -1.25
N THR A 86 6.08 -12.97 -1.53
CA THR A 86 7.15 -12.28 -0.81
C THR A 86 7.63 -11.00 -1.51
N VAL A 87 7.02 -10.61 -2.64
CA VAL A 87 7.43 -9.44 -3.44
C VAL A 87 7.46 -8.16 -2.60
N ALA A 88 6.42 -7.88 -1.82
CA ALA A 88 6.35 -6.67 -1.00
C ALA A 88 7.42 -6.64 0.11
N THR A 89 7.61 -7.76 0.80
CA THR A 89 8.61 -7.89 1.86
C THR A 89 10.03 -7.76 1.32
N ASN A 90 10.33 -8.40 0.19
CA ASN A 90 11.64 -8.30 -0.45
C ASN A 90 11.88 -6.88 -0.97
N ALA A 91 10.89 -6.23 -1.56
CA ALA A 91 11.01 -4.84 -1.99
C ALA A 91 11.33 -3.90 -0.81
N LEU A 92 10.73 -4.14 0.36
CA LEU A 92 11.03 -3.38 1.58
C LEU A 92 12.46 -3.65 2.09
N LEU A 93 12.86 -4.92 2.17
CA LEU A 93 14.19 -5.32 2.66
C LEU A 93 15.32 -4.85 1.74
N GLU A 94 15.10 -4.93 0.42
CA GLU A 94 16.05 -4.52 -0.62
C GLU A 94 15.98 -3.03 -0.95
N ARG A 95 15.10 -2.26 -0.28
CA ARG A 95 14.87 -0.83 -0.55
C ARG A 95 14.50 -0.53 -2.00
N LYS A 96 13.82 -1.46 -2.68
CA LYS A 96 13.30 -1.32 -4.04
C LYS A 96 11.85 -0.82 -4.06
N GLY A 97 11.57 0.19 -3.24
CA GLY A 97 10.26 0.87 -3.19
C GLY A 97 10.18 2.06 -4.14
N ALA A 98 9.00 2.65 -4.25
CA ALA A 98 8.84 3.93 -4.94
C ALA A 98 9.53 5.05 -4.14
N ARG A 99 10.21 5.95 -4.84
CA ARG A 99 10.71 7.20 -4.26
C ARG A 99 9.52 8.01 -3.74
N THR A 100 9.52 8.31 -2.45
CA THR A 100 8.33 8.81 -1.74
C THR A 100 8.62 10.13 -1.01
N VAL A 101 7.68 11.07 -1.08
CA VAL A 101 7.64 12.27 -0.23
C VAL A 101 6.63 12.08 0.90
N LEU A 102 6.98 12.51 2.11
CA LEU A 102 6.07 12.56 3.25
C LEU A 102 5.44 13.95 3.36
N VAL A 103 4.12 14.03 3.40
CA VAL A 103 3.37 15.24 3.74
C VAL A 103 2.85 15.08 5.16
N THR A 104 3.20 16.01 6.06
CA THR A 104 2.81 15.92 7.47
C THR A 104 2.51 17.28 8.08
N THR A 105 1.96 17.27 9.29
CA THR A 105 1.63 18.46 10.05
C THR A 105 2.88 19.27 10.38
N LYS A 106 2.82 20.59 10.21
CA LYS A 106 3.92 21.50 10.57
C LYS A 106 4.32 21.37 12.03
N GLY A 107 5.63 21.28 12.25
CA GLY A 107 6.27 20.97 13.52
C GLY A 107 6.50 19.47 13.76
N PHE A 108 6.11 18.59 12.82
CA PHE A 108 6.21 17.13 12.94
C PHE A 108 7.09 16.48 11.87
N ARG A 109 7.90 17.27 11.14
CA ARG A 109 8.87 16.80 10.13
C ARG A 109 9.66 15.56 10.55
N ASP A 110 10.19 15.59 11.78
CA ASP A 110 11.14 14.59 12.25
C ASP A 110 10.48 13.41 12.99
N LEU A 111 9.14 13.34 13.02
CA LEU A 111 8.41 12.38 13.85
C LEU A 111 8.82 10.92 13.56
N LEU A 112 8.95 10.56 12.27
CA LEU A 112 9.34 9.20 11.87
C LEU A 112 10.85 8.92 12.09
N GLN A 113 11.69 9.95 12.07
CA GLN A 113 13.13 9.83 12.40
C GLN A 113 13.37 9.70 13.91
N ILE A 114 12.53 10.35 14.71
CA ILE A 114 12.50 10.21 16.16
C ILE A 114 11.95 8.83 16.54
N GLY A 115 10.92 8.37 15.82
CA GLY A 115 10.23 7.12 16.11
C GLY A 115 9.58 7.13 17.49
N ASN A 116 9.55 5.99 18.16
CA ASN A 116 8.99 5.84 19.51
C ASN A 116 10.06 5.78 20.62
N GLN A 117 11.31 6.13 20.30
CA GLN A 117 12.45 6.06 21.22
C GLN A 117 12.74 4.66 21.81
N SER A 118 12.15 3.59 21.27
CA SER A 118 12.43 2.22 21.72
C SER A 118 13.90 1.87 21.49
N ARG A 119 14.58 1.39 22.53
CA ARG A 119 15.98 0.95 22.48
C ARG A 119 16.07 -0.52 22.88
N PRO A 120 16.21 -1.45 21.92
CA PRO A 120 16.39 -2.87 22.23
C PRO A 120 17.59 -3.13 23.15
N LYS A 121 18.64 -2.31 23.04
CA LYS A 121 19.82 -2.30 23.91
C LYS A 121 19.96 -0.93 24.57
N ILE A 122 19.31 -0.72 25.71
CA ILE A 122 19.20 0.61 26.35
C ILE A 122 20.54 1.25 26.73
N PHE A 123 21.57 0.43 26.99
CA PHE A 123 22.91 0.87 27.39
C PHE A 123 23.91 1.04 26.23
N ASP A 124 23.50 0.74 25.00
CA ASP A 124 24.36 0.93 23.83
C ASP A 124 24.54 2.43 23.54
N LEU A 125 25.79 2.89 23.53
CA LEU A 125 26.14 4.29 23.27
C LEU A 125 26.11 4.60 21.76
N GLU A 126 26.37 3.61 20.91
CA GLU A 126 26.34 3.75 19.45
C GLU A 126 25.00 3.25 18.91
N ILE A 127 24.02 4.14 18.83
CA ILE A 127 22.68 3.79 18.35
C ILE A 127 22.67 3.81 16.82
N ARG A 128 22.44 2.65 16.20
CA ARG A 128 22.16 2.55 14.77
C ARG A 128 20.67 2.62 14.52
N LYS A 129 20.21 3.71 13.93
CA LYS A 129 18.83 3.86 13.46
C LYS A 129 18.69 3.29 12.05
N LEU A 130 17.50 2.79 11.72
CA LEU A 130 17.16 2.43 10.35
C LEU A 130 16.99 3.70 9.52
N ASP A 131 17.39 3.64 8.24
CA ASP A 131 17.17 4.73 7.30
C ASP A 131 15.68 4.95 7.04
N LEU A 132 15.32 6.18 6.73
CA LEU A 132 13.95 6.59 6.40
C LEU A 132 13.51 6.01 5.05
N LEU A 133 12.20 5.79 4.88
CA LEU A 133 11.63 5.28 3.63
C LEU A 133 11.26 6.41 2.65
N TYR A 134 11.12 7.63 3.16
CA TYR A 134 10.85 8.83 2.36
C TYR A 134 12.15 9.61 2.12
N GLU A 135 12.19 10.38 1.04
CA GLU A 135 13.35 11.20 0.66
C GLU A 135 13.19 12.66 1.09
N GLU A 136 11.96 13.17 1.03
CA GLU A 136 11.63 14.56 1.33
C GLU A 136 10.42 14.65 2.26
N VAL A 137 10.30 15.79 2.96
CA VAL A 137 9.16 16.08 3.83
C VAL A 137 8.60 17.46 3.51
N ILE A 138 7.30 17.51 3.26
CA ILE A 138 6.51 18.73 3.14
C ILE A 138 5.71 18.89 4.44
N GLU A 139 5.91 20.03 5.12
CA GLU A 139 5.13 20.40 6.29
C GLU A 139 3.98 21.31 5.89
N VAL A 140 2.76 20.91 6.22
CA VAL A 140 1.54 21.67 5.93
C VAL A 140 1.08 22.38 7.21
N ASP A 141 0.64 23.63 7.07
CA ASP A 141 0.12 24.42 8.20
C ASP A 141 -1.37 24.12 8.43
N GLU A 142 -1.67 22.85 8.71
CA GLU A 142 -2.98 22.39 9.14
C GLU A 142 -2.91 21.91 10.59
N ARG A 143 -4.00 22.08 11.35
CA ARG A 143 -4.03 21.61 12.73
C ARG A 143 -5.45 21.33 13.18
N VAL A 144 -5.65 20.13 13.70
CA VAL A 144 -6.85 19.74 14.44
C VAL A 144 -6.45 19.28 15.83
N ARG A 145 -7.37 19.45 16.79
CA ARG A 145 -7.24 18.88 18.13
C ARG A 145 -8.55 18.22 18.54
N ILE A 146 -8.49 17.25 19.43
CA ILE A 146 -9.70 16.71 20.08
C ILE A 146 -10.38 17.85 20.85
N PHE A 147 -11.64 18.09 20.53
CA PHE A 147 -12.48 19.04 21.26
C PHE A 147 -12.82 18.45 22.62
N ARG A 148 -12.44 19.17 23.68
CA ARG A 148 -12.85 18.85 25.05
C ARG A 148 -13.67 20.02 25.55
N GLU A 149 -14.91 19.73 25.96
CA GLU A 149 -15.77 20.72 26.58
C GLU A 149 -15.08 21.23 27.85
N THR A 150 -14.54 22.43 27.77
CA THR A 150 -13.78 22.99 28.88
C THR A 150 -14.77 23.57 29.88
N VAL A 151 -14.71 23.12 31.13
CA VAL A 151 -15.51 23.72 32.21
C VAL A 151 -15.03 25.16 32.40
N LYS A 152 -15.87 26.13 32.00
CA LYS A 152 -15.75 27.59 32.20
C LYS A 152 -14.35 28.20 31.98
N GLY A 153 -14.14 28.86 30.84
CA GLY A 153 -13.30 30.08 30.82
C GLY A 153 -12.11 30.16 29.86
N SER A 154 -11.99 29.30 28.83
CA SER A 154 -10.90 29.44 27.85
C SER A 154 -11.33 29.21 26.39
N SER A 155 -12.48 29.76 25.98
CA SER A 155 -12.70 30.02 24.55
C SER A 155 -11.85 31.22 24.15
N ARG A 156 -10.60 30.97 23.75
CA ARG A 156 -9.69 32.01 23.24
C ARG A 156 -9.55 32.03 21.73
N ASN A 157 -10.38 31.32 20.96
CA ASN A 157 -10.42 31.48 19.50
C ASN A 157 -11.86 31.39 18.97
N ALA A 158 -12.42 32.53 18.60
CA ALA A 158 -13.82 32.71 18.21
C ALA A 158 -14.16 32.25 16.77
N ALA A 159 -13.45 31.29 16.19
CA ALA A 159 -13.70 30.86 14.80
C ALA A 159 -13.36 29.39 14.49
N ALA A 160 -13.03 28.57 15.49
CA ALA A 160 -12.67 27.19 15.24
C ALA A 160 -13.92 26.36 14.95
N SER A 161 -14.03 25.80 13.75
CA SER A 161 -15.13 24.92 13.39
C SER A 161 -14.99 23.60 14.14
N ILE A 162 -16.03 23.25 14.91
CA ILE A 162 -16.15 21.94 15.55
C ILE A 162 -16.73 20.97 14.53
N VAL A 163 -16.09 19.83 14.37
CA VAL A 163 -16.45 18.77 13.43
C VAL A 163 -16.46 17.43 14.16
N GLU A 164 -17.33 16.53 13.75
CA GLU A 164 -17.36 15.17 14.28
C GLU A 164 -16.47 14.27 13.42
N GLY A 165 -15.56 13.52 14.05
CA GLY A 165 -14.67 12.57 13.38
C GLY A 165 -15.37 11.23 13.11
N THR A 166 -14.71 10.37 12.33
CA THR A 166 -15.23 9.05 11.93
C THR A 166 -15.44 8.10 13.10
N THR A 167 -14.75 8.34 14.21
CA THR A 167 -14.81 7.56 15.45
C THR A 167 -15.80 8.15 16.48
N GLY A 168 -16.50 9.25 16.14
CA GLY A 168 -17.51 9.91 16.98
C GLY A 168 -16.97 10.98 17.93
N GLU A 169 -15.64 11.10 18.11
CA GLU A 169 -15.07 12.22 18.83
C GLU A 169 -15.24 13.53 18.06
N LYS A 170 -15.41 14.62 18.81
CA LYS A 170 -15.43 15.97 18.24
C LYS A 170 -14.01 16.50 18.14
N PHE A 171 -13.73 17.20 17.05
CA PHE A 171 -12.47 17.87 16.78
C PHE A 171 -12.71 19.35 16.57
N GLU A 172 -11.72 20.14 16.97
CA GLU A 172 -11.66 21.57 16.71
C GLU A 172 -10.59 21.82 15.65
N VAL A 173 -11.00 22.43 14.54
CA VAL A 173 -10.09 22.81 13.44
C VAL A 173 -9.45 24.16 13.78
N LEU A 174 -8.15 24.13 14.07
CA LEU A 174 -7.35 25.31 14.42
C LEU A 174 -6.78 26.00 13.17
N SER A 175 -6.31 25.21 12.20
CA SER A 175 -5.80 25.69 10.91
C SER A 175 -6.21 24.73 9.80
N LYS A 176 -6.59 25.26 8.65
CA LYS A 176 -6.89 24.50 7.42
C LYS A 176 -5.68 24.55 6.47
N PRO A 177 -5.42 23.47 5.71
CA PRO A 177 -4.31 23.45 4.76
C PRO A 177 -4.49 24.51 3.69
N ASN A 178 -3.40 25.21 3.33
CA ASN A 178 -3.39 26.10 2.18
C ASN A 178 -3.12 25.28 0.90
N LEU A 179 -4.19 24.84 0.23
CA LEU A 179 -4.09 23.94 -0.92
C LEU A 179 -3.24 24.49 -2.07
N LYS A 180 -3.21 25.82 -2.28
CA LYS A 180 -2.37 26.43 -3.32
C LYS A 180 -0.89 26.30 -3.01
N GLU A 181 -0.53 26.49 -1.74
CA GLU A 181 0.86 26.33 -1.30
C GLU A 181 1.29 24.86 -1.36
N VAL A 182 0.44 23.96 -0.87
CA VAL A 182 0.73 22.51 -0.91
C VAL A 182 0.85 22.02 -2.35
N SER A 183 0.00 22.51 -3.27
CA SER A 183 0.07 22.19 -4.69
C SER A 183 1.41 22.57 -5.29
N ARG A 184 1.87 23.80 -5.04
CA ARG A 184 3.18 24.28 -5.50
C ARG A 184 4.33 23.43 -4.95
N GLN A 185 4.27 23.06 -3.67
CA GLN A 185 5.30 22.21 -3.04
C GLN A 185 5.30 20.80 -3.63
N LEU A 186 4.14 20.19 -3.81
CA LEU A 186 3.98 18.88 -4.44
C LEU A 186 4.46 18.89 -5.89
N GLU A 187 4.13 19.90 -6.69
CA GLU A 187 4.65 20.01 -8.06
C GLU A 187 6.18 20.15 -8.10
N ALA A 188 6.76 20.90 -7.17
CA ALA A 188 8.21 21.05 -7.08
C ALA A 188 8.90 19.72 -6.80
N VAL A 189 8.37 18.94 -5.85
CA VAL A 189 8.87 17.60 -5.54
C VAL A 189 8.63 16.61 -6.68
N PHE A 190 7.50 16.69 -7.36
CA PHE A 190 7.20 15.84 -8.51
C PHE A 190 8.24 16.03 -9.63
N LYS A 191 8.71 17.26 -9.84
CA LYS A 191 9.76 17.58 -10.82
C LYS A 191 11.13 16.97 -10.47
N THR A 192 11.38 16.54 -9.23
CA THR A 192 12.62 15.83 -8.84
C THR A 192 12.59 14.33 -9.15
N GLY A 193 11.47 13.83 -9.70
CA GLY A 193 11.29 12.43 -10.09
C GLY A 193 10.63 11.55 -9.01
N ILE A 194 10.19 12.13 -7.88
CA ILE A 194 9.39 11.43 -6.88
C ILE A 194 7.97 11.21 -7.44
N ARG A 195 7.42 10.00 -7.24
CA ARG A 195 6.13 9.54 -7.82
C ARG A 195 5.27 8.82 -6.80
N ALA A 196 5.52 9.05 -5.52
CA ALA A 196 4.67 8.54 -4.45
C ALA A 196 4.60 9.58 -3.34
N VAL A 197 3.41 9.73 -2.75
CA VAL A 197 3.15 10.63 -1.63
C VAL A 197 2.54 9.84 -0.49
N ALA A 198 3.07 10.01 0.71
CA ALA A 198 2.42 9.58 1.94
C ALA A 198 1.91 10.81 2.68
N VAL A 199 0.59 10.93 2.88
CA VAL A 199 -0.02 12.02 3.65
C VAL A 199 -0.37 11.50 5.04
N VAL A 200 0.21 12.11 6.07
CA VAL A 200 0.05 11.69 7.47
C VAL A 200 -0.07 12.92 8.37
N PHE A 201 -1.30 13.30 8.69
CA PHE A 201 -1.61 14.39 9.59
C PHE A 201 -1.97 13.90 10.99
N LEU A 202 -1.77 14.76 11.98
CA LEU A 202 -2.20 14.46 13.34
C LEU A 202 -3.71 14.20 13.38
N HIS A 203 -4.08 13.14 14.09
CA HIS A 203 -5.46 12.67 14.21
C HIS A 203 -6.11 12.21 12.88
N GLY A 204 -5.33 11.93 11.83
CA GLY A 204 -5.85 11.41 10.55
C GLY A 204 -6.69 10.14 10.67
N TYR A 205 -6.47 9.32 11.70
CA TYR A 205 -7.29 8.14 12.00
C TYR A 205 -8.78 8.46 12.22
N ALA A 206 -9.11 9.67 12.68
CA ALA A 206 -10.47 10.11 13.00
C ALA A 206 -10.92 11.33 12.20
N PHE A 207 -9.98 12.18 11.76
CA PHE A 207 -10.27 13.37 10.95
C PHE A 207 -9.47 13.32 9.64
N GLN A 208 -10.11 12.81 8.59
CA GLN A 208 -9.47 12.51 7.30
C GLN A 208 -9.60 13.64 6.27
N GLU A 209 -10.44 14.65 6.50
CA GLU A 209 -10.80 15.63 5.48
C GLU A 209 -9.59 16.40 4.93
N HIS A 210 -8.65 16.82 5.78
CA HIS A 210 -7.44 17.48 5.30
C HIS A 210 -6.54 16.52 4.51
N GLU A 211 -6.39 15.27 4.94
CA GLU A 211 -5.58 14.28 4.20
C GLU A 211 -6.19 13.99 2.83
N ARG A 212 -7.52 13.86 2.75
CA ARG A 212 -8.26 13.65 1.50
C ARG A 212 -8.04 14.80 0.51
N GLN A 213 -8.09 16.05 0.98
CA GLN A 213 -7.84 17.22 0.14
C GLN A 213 -6.42 17.21 -0.47
N ILE A 214 -5.41 16.81 0.31
CA ILE A 214 -4.04 16.68 -0.20
C ILE A 214 -3.92 15.47 -1.13
N GLY A 215 -4.60 14.37 -0.83
CA GLY A 215 -4.65 13.17 -1.68
C GLY A 215 -5.23 13.44 -3.06
N GLU A 216 -6.35 14.18 -3.13
CA GLU A 216 -6.97 14.60 -4.40
C GLU A 216 -6.02 15.49 -5.20
N LEU A 217 -5.38 16.44 -4.55
CA LEU A 217 -4.39 17.31 -5.18
C LEU A 217 -3.17 16.52 -5.70
N ALA A 218 -2.67 15.56 -4.94
CA ALA A 218 -1.56 14.71 -5.38
C ALA A 218 -1.95 13.87 -6.60
N HIS A 219 -3.17 13.30 -6.59
CA HIS A 219 -3.72 12.57 -7.73
C HIS A 219 -3.83 13.46 -8.98
N ASP A 220 -4.32 14.69 -8.84
CA ASP A 220 -4.45 15.65 -9.96
C ASP A 220 -3.09 16.05 -10.57
N ILE A 221 -2.03 16.05 -9.76
CA ILE A 221 -0.65 16.31 -10.22
C ILE A 221 -0.06 15.08 -10.97
N GLY A 222 -0.60 13.89 -10.72
CA GLY A 222 -0.15 12.63 -11.34
C GLY A 222 0.85 11.84 -10.50
N TYR A 223 0.83 12.01 -9.18
CA TYR A 223 1.50 11.12 -8.23
C TYR A 223 0.90 9.71 -8.21
#